data_AF-A0A1E5KZX8-F1
#
_entry.id   AF-A0A1E5KZX8-F1
#
_cell.length_a   1.000
_cell.length_b   1.000
_cell.length_c   1.000
_cell.angle_alpha   90.00
_cell.angle_beta   90.00
_cell.angle_gamma   90.00
#
_symmetry.space_group_name_H-M   'P 1'
#
loop_
_entity.id
_entity.type
_entity.pdbx_description
1 polymer ?
#
loop_
_entity_poly.entity_id
_entity_poly.type
_entity_poly.pdbx_seq_one_letter_code
_entity_poly.pdbx_strand_id
1 'polypeptide(L)'
;MLAVGLLFVGITLISNGYCGLAGVDKKSTALLNILTGSLSFIINTMYLLQGEYYSAGTGYLFAFTYLLVGLIYLFNLDMRIYGIFALFVAINTIPSAWVAYTIEGDWRFAIIWLLWGILWFAGFVESILKIDITKPVLYLAIFEGIVTCWIPGYLMLVNLW
;
A
#
# COMPACT_ATOMS: atom_id res chain seq x y z
N MET A 1 15.00 -4.14 -5.78
CA MET A 1 13.71 -4.77 -6.14
C MET A 1 12.53 -3.94 -5.65
N LEU A 2 12.66 -3.21 -4.53
CA LEU A 2 11.67 -2.25 -4.02
C LEU A 2 11.11 -1.27 -5.07
N ALA A 3 11.98 -0.66 -5.89
CA ALA A 3 11.57 0.31 -6.91
C ALA A 3 10.56 -0.25 -7.93
N VAL A 4 10.75 -1.51 -8.34
CA VAL A 4 9.80 -2.22 -9.20
C VAL A 4 8.47 -2.39 -8.48
N GLY A 5 8.49 -2.86 -7.22
CA GLY A 5 7.30 -2.98 -6.39
C GLY A 5 6.52 -1.66 -6.28
N LEU A 6 7.22 -0.55 -6.02
CA LEU A 6 6.61 0.78 -5.88
C LEU A 6 5.89 1.27 -7.14
N LEU A 7 6.38 0.96 -8.34
CA LEU A 7 5.64 1.29 -9.56
C LEU A 7 4.27 0.61 -9.62
N PHE A 8 4.21 -0.68 -9.27
CA PHE A 8 2.97 -1.45 -9.30
C PHE A 8 2.03 -1.08 -8.14
N VAL A 9 2.59 -0.79 -6.97
CA VAL A 9 1.85 -0.19 -5.84
C VAL A 9 1.23 1.14 -6.27
N GLY A 10 2.00 1.99 -6.96
CA GLY A 10 1.53 3.30 -7.43
C GLY A 10 0.31 3.21 -8.35
N ILE A 11 0.39 2.39 -9.41
CA ILE A 11 -0.77 2.21 -10.31
C ILE A 11 -1.96 1.56 -9.60
N THR A 12 -1.74 0.70 -8.60
CA THR A 12 -2.82 0.07 -7.84
C THR A 12 -3.54 1.05 -6.93
N LEU A 13 -2.81 1.95 -6.27
CA LEU A 13 -3.40 3.03 -5.48
C LEU A 13 -4.20 4.00 -6.36
N ILE A 14 -3.62 4.41 -7.50
CA ILE A 14 -4.30 5.26 -8.49
C ILE A 14 -5.56 4.57 -8.99
N SER A 15 -5.48 3.28 -9.33
CA SER A 15 -6.63 2.50 -9.78
C SER A 15 -7.69 2.39 -8.70
N ASN A 16 -7.34 2.08 -7.46
CA ASN A 16 -8.31 1.96 -6.37
C ASN A 16 -9.06 3.28 -6.15
N GLY A 17 -8.34 4.40 -6.14
CA GLY A 17 -8.94 5.72 -6.01
C GLY A 17 -9.82 6.10 -7.21
N TYR A 18 -9.29 5.99 -8.43
CA TYR A 18 -10.02 6.36 -9.65
C TYR A 18 -11.24 5.46 -9.90
N CYS A 19 -11.09 4.15 -9.80
CA CYS A 19 -12.18 3.19 -9.99
C CYS A 19 -13.31 3.43 -8.97
N GLY A 20 -12.97 3.76 -7.72
CA GLY A 20 -13.96 4.14 -6.71
C GLY A 20 -14.72 5.41 -7.06
N LEU A 21 -14.03 6.45 -7.57
CA LEU A 21 -14.67 7.70 -7.98
C LEU A 21 -15.53 7.55 -9.24
N ALA A 22 -15.08 6.73 -10.19
CA ALA A 22 -15.74 6.48 -11.47
C ALA A 22 -16.87 5.43 -11.38
N GLY A 23 -17.04 4.76 -10.24
CA GLY A 23 -18.05 3.72 -10.05
C GLY A 23 -17.77 2.45 -10.85
N VAL A 24 -16.49 2.13 -11.09
CA VAL A 24 -16.07 0.87 -11.72
C VAL A 24 -16.37 -0.29 -10.77
N ASP A 25 -16.77 -1.44 -11.31
CA ASP A 25 -17.11 -2.58 -10.47
C ASP A 25 -15.88 -3.12 -9.70
N LYS A 26 -16.16 -3.68 -8.52
CA LYS A 26 -15.11 -4.19 -7.61
C LYS A 26 -14.33 -5.35 -8.23
N LYS A 27 -14.95 -6.21 -9.05
CA LYS A 27 -14.28 -7.38 -9.63
C LYS A 27 -13.24 -6.96 -10.66
N SER A 28 -13.52 -5.95 -11.48
CA SER A 28 -12.54 -5.35 -12.39
C SER A 28 -11.38 -4.72 -11.62
N THR A 29 -11.69 -3.97 -10.56
CA THR A 29 -10.68 -3.34 -9.70
C THR A 29 -9.81 -4.38 -8.96
N ALA A 30 -10.37 -5.56 -8.65
CA ALA A 30 -9.66 -6.65 -7.98
C ALA A 30 -8.44 -7.14 -8.76
N LEU A 31 -8.47 -7.10 -10.09
CA LEU A 31 -7.40 -7.63 -10.94
C LEU A 31 -6.05 -6.95 -10.68
N LEU A 32 -6.03 -5.62 -10.62
CA LEU A 32 -4.80 -4.88 -10.34
C LEU A 32 -4.29 -5.13 -8.92
N ASN A 33 -5.18 -5.26 -7.94
CA ASN A 33 -4.83 -5.61 -6.57
C ASN A 33 -4.17 -7.00 -6.50
N ILE A 34 -4.72 -7.99 -7.20
CA ILE A 34 -4.16 -9.36 -7.22
C ILE A 34 -2.80 -9.37 -7.91
N LEU A 35 -2.64 -8.69 -9.05
CA LEU A 35 -1.37 -8.63 -9.78
C LEU A 35 -0.26 -7.99 -8.94
N THR A 36 -0.53 -6.81 -8.38
CA THR A 36 0.44 -6.08 -7.54
C THR A 36 0.73 -6.80 -6.24
N GLY A 37 -0.29 -7.35 -5.59
CA GLY A 37 -0.13 -8.15 -4.38
C GLY A 37 0.73 -9.39 -4.62
N SER A 38 0.51 -10.11 -5.73
CA SER A 38 1.28 -11.31 -6.08
C SER A 38 2.73 -10.97 -6.43
N LEU A 39 2.96 -9.94 -7.24
CA LEU A 39 4.31 -9.48 -7.58
C LEU A 39 5.07 -9.05 -6.32
N SER A 40 4.43 -8.26 -5.46
CA SER A 40 5.03 -7.80 -4.20
C SER A 40 5.32 -8.97 -3.28
N PHE A 41 4.42 -9.96 -3.19
CA PHE A 41 4.63 -11.17 -2.40
C PHE A 41 5.88 -11.94 -2.87
N ILE A 42 6.05 -12.09 -4.19
CA ILE A 42 7.23 -12.76 -4.77
C ILE A 42 8.51 -11.97 -4.45
N ILE A 43 8.52 -10.65 -4.67
CA ILE A 43 9.67 -9.78 -4.37
C ILE A 43 10.07 -9.91 -2.90
N ASN A 44 9.11 -9.83 -1.98
CA ASN A 44 9.39 -9.89 -0.55
C ASN A 44 9.81 -11.29 -0.08
N THR A 45 9.37 -12.33 -0.77
CA THR A 45 9.87 -13.70 -0.56
C THR A 45 11.34 -13.82 -0.96
N MET A 46 11.77 -13.15 -2.03
CA MET A 46 13.18 -13.10 -2.39
C MET A 46 14.02 -12.39 -1.31
N TYR A 47 13.54 -11.26 -0.77
CA TYR A 47 14.19 -10.58 0.36
C TYR A 47 14.29 -11.48 1.59
N LEU A 48 13.21 -12.22 1.90
CA LEU A 48 13.20 -13.17 3.02
C LEU A 48 14.26 -14.25 2.86
N LEU A 49 14.38 -14.84 1.66
CA LEU A 49 15.37 -15.89 1.36
C LEU A 49 16.81 -15.37 1.36
N GLN A 50 17.01 -14.07 1.14
CA GLN A 50 18.31 -13.40 1.21
C GLN A 50 18.70 -12.98 2.64
N GLY A 51 17.81 -13.18 3.62
CA GLY A 51 18.04 -12.77 5.02
C GLY A 51 17.71 -11.30 5.30
N GLU A 52 17.11 -10.58 4.35
CA GLU A 52 16.68 -9.19 4.51
C GLU A 52 15.31 -9.11 5.23
N TYR A 53 15.28 -9.54 6.49
CA TYR A 53 14.03 -9.74 7.25
C TYR A 53 13.20 -8.45 7.42
N TYR A 54 13.85 -7.30 7.60
CA TYR A 54 13.15 -6.03 7.75
C TYR A 54 12.47 -5.60 6.44
N SER A 55 13.20 -5.63 5.33
CA SER A 55 12.67 -5.35 3.98
C SER A 55 11.52 -6.30 3.63
N ALA A 56 11.70 -7.60 3.90
CA ALA A 56 10.67 -8.61 3.64
C ALA A 56 9.42 -8.36 4.50
N GLY A 57 9.59 -8.19 5.81
CA GLY A 57 8.49 -8.00 6.76
C GLY A 57 7.65 -6.77 6.43
N THR A 58 8.30 -5.63 6.18
CA THR A 58 7.63 -4.39 5.81
C THR A 58 6.94 -4.49 4.45
N GLY A 59 7.59 -5.09 3.45
CA GLY A 59 6.98 -5.28 2.13
C GLY A 59 5.80 -6.26 2.14
N TYR A 60 5.81 -7.28 3.00
CA TYR A 60 4.67 -8.21 3.14
C TYR A 60 3.41 -7.53 3.64
N LEU A 61 3.50 -6.49 4.49
CA LEU A 61 2.34 -5.72 4.93
C LEU A 61 1.55 -5.18 3.73
N PHE A 62 2.25 -4.62 2.74
CA PHE A 62 1.64 -4.09 1.53
C PHE A 62 1.21 -5.19 0.56
N ALA A 63 2.04 -6.21 0.35
CA ALA A 63 1.69 -7.34 -0.51
C ALA A 63 0.37 -8.00 -0.08
N PHE A 64 0.24 -8.30 1.21
CA PHE A 64 -0.98 -8.89 1.76
C PHE A 64 -2.14 -7.92 1.81
N THR A 65 -1.91 -6.60 1.94
CA THR A 65 -2.98 -5.60 1.77
C THR A 65 -3.66 -5.79 0.41
N TYR A 66 -2.90 -5.78 -0.67
CA TYR A 66 -3.46 -5.85 -2.02
C TYR A 66 -4.05 -7.23 -2.33
N LEU A 67 -3.41 -8.32 -1.90
CA LEU A 67 -4.00 -9.65 -2.03
C LEU A 67 -5.34 -9.75 -1.28
N LEU A 68 -5.40 -9.24 -0.05
CA LEU A 68 -6.60 -9.27 0.77
C LEU A 68 -7.73 -8.46 0.12
N VAL A 69 -7.46 -7.21 -0.29
CA VAL A 69 -8.46 -6.37 -0.98
C VAL A 69 -8.93 -7.02 -2.28
N GLY A 70 -8.01 -7.55 -3.08
CA GLY A 70 -8.32 -8.25 -4.33
C GLY A 70 -9.24 -9.46 -4.11
N LEU A 71 -8.95 -10.29 -3.11
CA LEU A 71 -9.78 -11.46 -2.76
C LEU A 71 -11.14 -11.04 -2.21
N ILE A 72 -11.19 -10.01 -1.35
CA ILE A 72 -12.45 -9.47 -0.82
C ILE A 72 -13.35 -9.01 -1.97
N TYR A 73 -12.80 -8.29 -2.95
CA TYR A 73 -13.55 -7.80 -4.10
C TYR A 73 -14.00 -8.93 -5.03
N LEU A 74 -13.14 -9.92 -5.30
CA LEU A 74 -13.46 -11.02 -6.20
C LEU A 74 -14.56 -11.94 -5.66
N PHE A 75 -14.49 -12.24 -4.35
CA PHE A 75 -15.40 -13.16 -3.68
C PHE A 75 -16.53 -12.47 -2.89
N ASN A 76 -16.63 -11.14 -2.99
CA ASN A 76 -17.62 -10.32 -2.29
C ASN A 76 -17.66 -10.59 -0.77
N LEU A 77 -16.47 -10.60 -0.15
CA LEU A 77 -16.31 -10.84 1.28
C LEU A 77 -16.52 -9.54 2.10
N ASP A 78 -16.49 -9.66 3.41
CA ASP A 78 -16.65 -8.53 4.33
C ASP A 78 -15.38 -7.68 4.43
N MET A 79 -15.49 -6.38 4.13
CA MET A 79 -14.38 -5.42 4.18
C MET A 79 -13.83 -5.16 5.59
N ARG A 80 -14.55 -5.55 6.65
CA ARG A 80 -14.07 -5.39 8.04
C ARG A 80 -12.75 -6.11 8.29
N ILE A 81 -12.50 -7.25 7.64
CA ILE A 81 -11.21 -7.95 7.79
C ILE A 81 -10.04 -7.11 7.26
N TYR A 82 -10.25 -6.38 6.15
CA TYR A 82 -9.28 -5.41 5.67
C TYR A 82 -9.10 -4.26 6.66
N GLY A 83 -10.19 -3.72 7.22
CA GLY A 83 -10.10 -2.63 8.19
C GLY A 83 -9.22 -2.95 9.41
N ILE A 84 -9.35 -4.16 9.97
CA ILE A 84 -8.49 -4.61 11.08
C ILE A 84 -7.03 -4.72 10.64
N PHE A 85 -6.79 -5.32 9.47
CA PHE A 85 -5.44 -5.43 8.91
C PHE A 85 -4.83 -4.05 8.63
N ALA A 86 -5.62 -3.12 8.12
CA ALA A 86 -5.18 -1.78 7.79
C ALA A 86 -4.76 -0.98 9.03
N LEU A 87 -5.49 -1.13 10.15
CA LEU A 87 -5.06 -0.56 11.43
C LEU A 87 -3.70 -1.12 11.89
N PHE A 88 -3.50 -2.43 11.75
CA PHE A 88 -2.22 -3.05 12.09
C PHE A 88 -1.08 -2.50 11.23
N VAL A 89 -1.28 -2.35 9.92
CA VAL A 89 -0.28 -1.72 9.03
C VAL A 89 -0.02 -0.28 9.46
N ALA A 90 -1.06 0.52 9.68
CA ALA A 90 -0.95 1.92 10.08
C ALA A 90 -0.11 2.10 11.35
N ILE A 91 -0.32 1.26 12.38
CA ILE A 91 0.49 1.31 13.61
C ILE A 91 1.96 1.01 13.32
N ASN A 92 2.25 0.00 12.49
CA ASN A 92 3.62 -0.39 12.16
C ASN A 92 4.34 0.64 11.26
N THR A 93 3.62 1.55 10.59
CA THR A 93 4.27 2.64 9.85
C THR A 93 5.01 3.62 10.77
N ILE A 94 4.60 3.75 12.03
CA ILE A 94 5.23 4.66 13.00
C ILE A 94 6.68 4.24 13.32
N PRO A 95 6.94 3.00 13.79
CA PRO A 95 8.32 2.55 13.99
C PRO A 95 9.10 2.49 12.67
N SER A 96 8.48 2.12 11.55
CA SER A 96 9.17 2.12 10.25
C SER A 96 9.60 3.52 9.80
N ALA A 97 8.78 4.55 10.04
CA ALA A 97 9.16 5.94 9.79
C ALA A 97 10.33 6.37 10.67
N TRP A 98 10.34 5.96 11.95
CA TRP A 98 11.45 6.22 12.85
C TRP A 98 12.75 5.54 12.38
N VAL A 99 12.69 4.28 11.96
CA VAL A 99 13.84 3.54 11.39
C VAL A 99 14.35 4.24 10.12
N ALA A 100 13.46 4.59 9.19
CA ALA A 100 13.84 5.28 7.95
C ALA A 100 14.56 6.60 8.24
N TYR A 101 14.08 7.37 9.21
CA TYR A 101 14.69 8.65 9.58
C TYR A 101 16.02 8.49 10.33
N THR A 102 16.05 7.63 11.34
CA THR A 102 17.17 7.59 12.32
C THR A 102 18.28 6.60 11.96
N ILE A 103 17.93 5.48 11.32
CA ILE A 103 18.87 4.40 11.00
C ILE A 103 19.31 4.51 9.54
N GLU A 104 18.35 4.69 8.62
CA GLU A 104 18.63 4.76 7.19
C GLU A 104 19.01 6.17 6.72
N GLY A 105 18.67 7.21 7.50
CA GLY A 105 18.94 8.61 7.17
C GLY A 105 18.05 9.16 6.03
N ASP A 106 17.01 8.43 5.62
CA ASP A 106 16.10 8.84 4.54
C ASP A 106 14.82 9.48 5.11
N TRP A 107 14.91 10.79 5.35
CA TRP A 107 13.79 11.59 5.83
C TRP A 107 12.59 11.59 4.86
N ARG A 108 12.83 11.38 3.56
CA ARG A 108 11.77 11.36 2.55
C ARG A 108 10.97 10.08 2.70
N PHE A 109 11.64 8.94 2.89
CA PHE A 109 10.98 7.67 3.11
C PHE A 109 10.28 7.60 4.47
N ALA A 110 10.80 8.30 5.49
CA ALA A 110 10.09 8.47 6.76
C ALA A 110 8.74 9.19 6.60
N ILE A 111 8.67 10.24 5.78
CA ILE A 111 7.41 10.93 5.46
C ILE A 111 6.47 10.00 4.68
N ILE A 112 7.00 9.25 3.71
CA ILE A 112 6.23 8.28 2.93
C ILE A 112 5.58 7.24 3.84
N TRP A 113 6.30 6.70 4.82
CA TRP A 113 5.75 5.78 5.81
C TRP A 113 4.55 6.38 6.55
N LEU A 114 4.66 7.63 7.00
CA LEU A 114 3.56 8.31 7.70
C LEU A 114 2.35 8.58 6.80
N LEU A 115 2.57 8.94 5.54
CA LEU A 115 1.50 9.12 4.55
C LEU A 115 0.75 7.80 4.33
N TRP A 116 1.47 6.70 4.08
CA TRP A 116 0.85 5.38 4.01
C TRP A 116 0.14 5.02 5.32
N GLY A 117 0.68 5.40 6.48
CA GLY A 117 -0.01 5.24 7.76
C GLY A 117 -1.40 5.90 7.78
N ILE A 118 -1.51 7.12 7.25
CA ILE A 118 -2.78 7.86 7.15
C ILE A 118 -3.77 7.16 6.22
N LEU A 119 -3.35 6.76 5.02
CA LEU A 119 -4.23 6.09 4.07
C LEU A 119 -4.74 4.74 4.60
N TRP A 120 -3.88 3.93 5.21
CA TRP A 120 -4.28 2.65 5.80
C TRP A 120 -5.16 2.85 7.05
N PHE A 121 -4.89 3.87 7.87
CA PHE A 121 -5.76 4.21 9.00
C PHE A 121 -7.15 4.63 8.52
N ALA A 122 -7.26 5.36 7.41
CA ALA A 122 -8.54 5.71 6.84
C ALA A 122 -9.34 4.45 6.43
N GLY A 123 -8.67 3.42 5.90
CA GLY A 123 -9.29 2.12 5.62
C GLY A 123 -9.94 1.47 6.86
N PHE A 124 -9.32 1.61 8.04
CA PHE A 124 -9.92 1.18 9.32
C PHE A 124 -11.13 2.03 9.70
N VAL A 125 -11.01 3.36 9.61
CA VAL A 125 -12.08 4.31 9.93
C VAL A 125 -13.35 4.01 9.11
N GLU A 126 -13.21 3.79 7.81
CA GLU A 126 -14.34 3.49 6.94
C GLU A 126 -14.92 2.09 7.18
N SER A 127 -14.05 1.09 7.25
CA SER A 127 -14.48 -0.31 7.27
C SER A 127 -15.04 -0.74 8.62
N ILE A 128 -14.42 -0.27 9.72
CA ILE A 128 -14.76 -0.65 11.10
C ILE A 128 -15.60 0.41 11.79
N LEU A 129 -15.15 1.67 11.79
CA LEU A 129 -15.87 2.74 12.50
C LEU A 129 -17.09 3.25 11.74
N LYS A 130 -17.23 2.90 10.45
CA LYS A 130 -18.37 3.27 9.59
C LYS A 130 -18.54 4.79 9.45
N ILE A 131 -17.44 5.54 9.57
CA ILE A 131 -17.42 6.98 9.31
C ILE A 131 -17.20 7.19 7.81
N ASP A 132 -18.12 7.91 7.14
CA ASP A 132 -18.03 8.14 5.70
C ASP A 132 -17.02 9.25 5.38
N ILE A 133 -15.86 8.81 4.89
CA ILE A 133 -14.79 9.67 4.36
C ILE A 133 -14.36 9.19 2.97
N THR A 134 -15.27 8.51 2.25
CA THR A 134 -14.95 7.75 1.03
C THR A 134 -14.29 8.60 -0.03
N LYS A 135 -14.88 9.77 -0.33
CA LYS A 135 -14.32 10.66 -1.36
C LYS A 135 -12.92 11.16 -1.00
N PRO A 136 -12.67 11.75 0.19
CA PRO A 136 -11.31 12.09 0.63
C PRO A 136 -10.31 10.95 0.51
N VAL A 137 -10.67 9.73 0.94
CA VAL A 137 -9.79 8.56 0.89
C VAL A 137 -9.43 8.17 -0.54
N LEU A 138 -10.38 8.21 -1.46
CA LEU A 138 -10.13 7.90 -2.86
C LEU A 138 -9.18 8.93 -3.52
N TYR A 139 -9.34 10.22 -3.21
CA TYR A 139 -8.39 11.25 -3.68
C TYR A 139 -7.01 11.09 -3.05
N LEU A 140 -6.95 10.75 -1.76
CA LEU A 140 -5.69 10.48 -1.06
C LEU A 140 -4.95 9.30 -1.70
N ALA A 141 -5.65 8.21 -2.03
CA ALA A 141 -5.06 7.06 -2.70
C ALA A 141 -4.45 7.44 -4.07
N ILE A 142 -5.13 8.29 -4.86
CA ILE A 142 -4.58 8.78 -6.13
C ILE A 142 -3.32 9.63 -5.89
N PHE A 143 -3.39 10.56 -4.94
CA PHE A 143 -2.27 11.44 -4.59
C PHE A 143 -1.05 10.62 -4.14
N GLU A 144 -1.23 9.71 -3.18
CA GLU A 144 -0.15 8.87 -2.69
C GLU A 144 0.39 7.94 -3.76
N GLY A 145 -0.46 7.37 -4.60
CA GLY A 145 -0.04 6.54 -5.72
C GLY A 145 0.93 7.27 -6.67
N ILE A 146 0.76 8.58 -6.86
CA ILE A 146 1.66 9.41 -7.67
C ILE A 146 2.90 9.83 -6.86
N VAL A 147 2.68 10.51 -5.73
CA VAL A 147 3.73 11.25 -5.02
C VAL A 147 4.62 10.35 -4.16
N THR A 148 4.06 9.26 -3.63
CA THR A 148 4.77 8.37 -2.70
C THR A 148 5.22 7.05 -3.35
N CYS A 149 4.65 6.68 -4.50
CA CYS A 149 4.94 5.41 -5.15
C CYS A 149 5.48 5.57 -6.57
N TRP A 150 4.75 6.22 -7.47
CA TRP A 150 5.16 6.31 -8.88
C TRP A 150 6.43 7.15 -9.07
N ILE A 151 6.43 8.40 -8.60
CA ILE A 151 7.60 9.28 -8.72
C ILE A 151 8.81 8.68 -7.98
N PRO A 152 8.73 8.31 -6.68
CA PRO A 152 9.85 7.68 -5.97
C PRO A 152 10.31 6.37 -6.62
N GLY A 153 9.39 5.49 -6.99
CA GLY A 153 9.70 4.21 -7.63
C GLY A 153 10.45 4.38 -8.94
N TYR A 154 10.05 5.34 -9.77
CA TYR A 154 10.77 5.64 -11.01
C TYR A 154 12.17 6.23 -10.75
N LEU A 155 12.28 7.20 -9.82
CA LEU A 155 13.57 7.81 -9.46
C LEU A 155 14.56 6.77 -8.90
N MET A 156 14.09 5.84 -8.07
CA MET A 156 14.90 4.74 -7.55
C MET A 156 15.39 3.80 -8.65
N LEU A 157 14.61 3.55 -9.71
CA LEU A 157 15.05 2.71 -10.84
C LEU A 157 16.21 3.33 -11.62
N VAL A 158 16.28 4.66 -11.67
CA VAL A 158 17.33 5.40 -12.39
C VAL A 158 18.44 5.90 -11.46
N ASN A 159 18.45 5.47 -10.18
CA ASN A 159 19.40 5.89 -9.15
C ASN A 159 19.46 7.41 -8.93
N LEU A 160 18.31 8.08 -9.03
CA LEU A 160 18.13 9.50 -8.75
C LEU A 160 17.29 9.73 -7.47
N TRP A 161 17.18 8.70 -6.62
CA TRP A 161 16.55 8.79 -5.32
C TRP A 161 17.52 9.33 -4.28
#